data_AF-A0A2V8ZI30-F1
#
_entry.id   AF-A0A2V8ZI30-F1
#
_cell.length_a   1.000
_cell.length_b   1.000
_cell.length_c   1.000
_cell.angle_alpha   90.00
_cell.angle_beta   90.00
_cell.angle_gamma   90.00
#
_symmetry.space_group_name_H-M   'P 1'
#
loop_
_entity.id
_entity.type
_entity.pdbx_description
1 polymer ?
#
loop_
_entity_poly.entity_id
_entity_poly.type
_entity_poly.pdbx_seq_one_letter_code
_entity_poly.pdbx_strand_id
1 'polypeptide(L)'
;MTKLLITEITRMGPAFCVIGLQRENQKMQSVRPIPCSAHSWTYFPHRRGDILECALTPFPGTFPHVEDRVVTKGFRKCAVVREAEVAGYLRKAECSESLRGLFECSICENKQGSGAYALPAEARRSISGCQTQNLRLELCGNELRATLVLSSGEVLRDLPVVDRDWLDFVDAALAANRGANRAARLARFLNSQFHCKIMSCAHHFVRIGLTRPYREVCWLMLDTLFPLPKADWLEEF
;
A
#
# COMPACT_ATOMS: atom_id res chain seq x y z
N MET A 1 20.79 -3.28 18.05
CA MET A 1 20.49 -3.31 16.60
C MET A 1 19.04 -3.72 16.44
N THR A 2 18.33 -3.11 15.49
CA THR A 2 16.89 -3.32 15.28
C THR A 2 16.68 -4.40 14.22
N LYS A 3 15.73 -5.31 14.45
CA LYS A 3 15.25 -6.24 13.43
C LYS A 3 14.03 -5.64 12.73
N LEU A 4 14.08 -5.62 11.40
CA LEU A 4 13.05 -5.11 10.53
C LEU A 4 12.60 -6.23 9.59
N LEU A 5 11.33 -6.63 9.68
CA LEU A 5 10.72 -7.52 8.70
C LEU A 5 10.27 -6.67 7.51
N ILE A 6 10.84 -6.87 6.32
CA ILE A 6 10.39 -6.19 5.11
C ILE A 6 9.02 -6.75 4.74
N THR A 7 8.02 -5.91 4.84
CA THR A 7 6.65 -6.27 4.49
C THR A 7 6.29 -5.80 3.11
N GLU A 8 6.85 -4.70 2.61
CA GLU A 8 6.40 -4.14 1.34
C GLU A 8 7.49 -3.37 0.64
N ILE A 9 7.45 -3.46 -0.69
CA ILE A 9 8.33 -2.76 -1.60
C ILE A 9 7.44 -2.30 -2.76
N THR A 10 7.06 -1.03 -2.74
CA THR A 10 6.14 -0.43 -3.72
C THR A 10 6.93 0.44 -4.66
N ARG A 11 6.74 0.24 -5.97
CA ARG A 11 7.34 1.11 -6.98
C ARG A 11 6.49 2.37 -7.10
N MET A 12 7.07 3.54 -6.84
CA MET A 12 6.38 4.84 -6.87
C MET A 12 6.85 5.74 -8.05
N GLY A 13 7.58 5.16 -9.01
CA GLY A 13 8.27 5.86 -10.10
C GLY A 13 9.65 5.22 -10.35
N PRO A 14 10.75 6.00 -10.44
CA PRO A 14 12.10 5.45 -10.58
C PRO A 14 12.67 4.93 -9.25
N ALA A 15 11.89 4.98 -8.16
CA ALA A 15 12.30 4.61 -6.82
C ALA A 15 11.25 3.73 -6.13
N PHE A 16 11.69 3.07 -5.07
CA PHE A 16 10.92 2.18 -4.23
C PHE A 16 10.61 2.83 -2.88
N CYS A 17 9.33 2.79 -2.50
CA CYS A 17 8.92 2.93 -1.12
C CYS A 17 9.05 1.58 -0.44
N VAL A 18 9.73 1.52 0.70
CA VAL A 18 9.89 0.28 1.46
C VAL A 18 9.20 0.48 2.80
N ILE A 19 8.44 -0.54 3.21
CA ILE A 19 7.80 -0.57 4.52
C ILE A 19 8.17 -1.90 5.17
N GLY A 20 8.54 -1.84 6.44
CA GLY A 20 8.77 -3.00 7.27
C GLY A 20 8.07 -2.89 8.62
N LEU A 21 8.01 -4.02 9.31
CA LEU A 21 7.56 -4.09 10.69
C LEU A 21 8.76 -4.19 11.62
N GLN A 22 8.82 -3.28 12.57
CA GLN A 22 9.72 -3.32 13.71
C GLN A 22 8.94 -3.78 14.94
N ARG A 23 9.56 -4.61 15.78
CA ARG A 23 9.06 -4.91 17.12
C ARG A 23 9.83 -4.12 18.15
N GLU A 24 9.12 -3.33 18.95
CA GLU A 24 9.68 -2.53 20.05
C GLU A 24 8.74 -2.63 21.26
N ASN A 25 9.29 -2.95 22.44
CA ASN A 25 8.51 -3.11 23.69
C ASN A 25 7.25 -3.98 23.52
N GLN A 26 7.40 -5.12 22.83
CA GLN A 26 6.33 -6.04 22.45
C GLN A 26 5.30 -5.52 21.44
N LYS A 27 5.26 -4.22 21.12
CA LYS A 27 4.43 -3.63 20.06
C LYS A 27 5.09 -3.82 18.69
N MET A 28 4.29 -4.13 17.68
CA MET A 28 4.72 -4.08 16.28
C MET A 28 4.28 -2.75 15.68
N GLN A 29 5.17 -2.12 14.92
CA GLN A 29 4.91 -0.85 14.27
C GLN A 29 5.45 -0.85 12.84
N SER A 30 4.69 -0.24 11.95
CA SER A 30 5.12 0.05 10.59
C SER A 30 6.23 1.08 10.62
N VAL A 31 7.26 0.82 9.83
CA VAL A 31 8.43 1.68 9.66
C VAL A 31 8.75 1.77 8.19
N ARG A 32 9.05 2.97 7.73
CA ARG A 32 9.56 3.25 6.40
C ARG A 32 11.06 3.52 6.50
N PRO A 33 11.92 2.50 6.30
CA PRO A 33 13.35 2.77 6.22
C PRO A 33 13.61 3.65 5.00
N ILE A 34 14.30 4.76 5.20
CA ILE A 34 14.72 5.67 4.12
C ILE A 34 16.24 5.84 4.14
N PRO A 35 16.89 6.04 2.98
CA PRO A 35 18.32 6.36 2.94
C PRO A 35 18.59 7.75 3.55
N CYS A 36 19.79 7.98 4.08
CA CYS A 36 20.15 9.25 4.72
C CYS A 36 19.98 10.49 3.82
N SER A 37 20.08 10.33 2.50
CA SER A 37 20.11 11.42 1.53
C SER A 37 18.85 11.53 0.66
N ALA A 38 17.83 10.69 0.87
CA ALA A 38 16.62 10.70 0.05
C ALA A 38 15.40 10.16 0.80
N HIS A 39 14.21 10.36 0.22
CA HIS A 39 12.92 9.92 0.79
C HIS A 39 12.43 8.56 0.23
N SER A 40 13.24 7.91 -0.60
CA SER A 40 12.94 6.62 -1.25
C SER A 40 14.22 5.96 -1.73
N TRP A 41 14.15 4.67 -2.04
CA TRP A 41 15.29 3.87 -2.51
C TRP A 41 15.34 3.84 -4.03
N THR A 42 16.43 4.25 -4.66
CA THR A 42 16.63 4.02 -6.10
C THR A 42 16.90 2.54 -6.40
N TYR A 43 17.47 1.83 -5.44
CA TYR A 43 17.70 0.39 -5.47
C TYR A 43 17.57 -0.18 -4.05
N PHE A 44 16.84 -1.30 -3.92
CA PHE A 44 16.66 -1.98 -2.64
C PHE A 44 16.96 -3.49 -2.80
N PRO A 45 18.12 -4.00 -2.34
CA PRO A 45 18.60 -5.35 -2.63
C PRO A 45 17.96 -6.47 -1.80
N HIS A 46 16.77 -6.22 -1.24
CA HIS A 46 16.08 -7.16 -0.36
C HIS A 46 14.66 -7.44 -0.86
N ARG A 47 14.04 -8.47 -0.31
CA ARG A 47 12.72 -8.93 -0.71
C ARG A 47 11.72 -8.83 0.43
N ARG A 48 10.43 -8.74 0.09
CA ARG A 48 9.34 -8.98 1.05
C ARG A 48 9.55 -10.33 1.74
N GLY A 49 9.37 -10.36 3.05
CA GLY A 49 9.66 -11.51 3.91
C GLY A 49 11.10 -11.57 4.45
N ASP A 50 12.03 -10.75 3.95
CA ASP A 50 13.37 -10.68 4.52
C ASP A 50 13.34 -10.03 5.90
N ILE A 51 14.05 -10.62 6.87
CA ILE A 51 14.33 -10.01 8.17
C ILE A 51 15.74 -9.43 8.12
N LEU A 52 15.82 -8.11 8.29
CA LEU A 52 17.06 -7.35 8.22
C LEU A 52 17.42 -6.81 9.60
N GLU A 53 18.70 -6.89 9.95
CA GLU A 53 19.28 -6.10 11.03
C GLU A 53 19.82 -4.78 10.50
N CYS A 54 19.44 -3.69 11.16
CA CYS A 54 19.85 -2.34 10.80
C CYS A 54 19.87 -1.41 12.02
N ALA A 55 20.42 -0.21 11.81
CA ALA A 55 20.29 0.90 12.73
C ALA A 55 19.35 1.94 12.09
N LEU A 56 18.30 2.30 12.83
CA LEU A 56 17.24 3.19 12.38
C LEU A 56 17.14 4.35 13.37
N THR A 57 17.07 5.57 12.87
CA THR A 57 16.82 6.77 13.68
C THR A 57 15.57 7.48 13.20
N PRO A 58 14.76 8.07 14.10
CA PRO A 58 13.63 8.91 13.71
C PRO A 58 14.06 9.97 12.69
N PHE A 59 13.32 10.10 11.59
CA PHE A 59 13.51 11.20 10.65
C PHE A 59 12.86 12.46 11.24
N PRO A 60 13.56 13.61 11.31
CA PRO A 60 12.98 14.87 11.76
C PRO A 60 12.17 15.51 10.62
N GLY A 61 11.14 14.80 10.15
CA GLY A 61 10.31 15.20 9.03
C GLY A 61 8.99 15.84 9.45
N THR A 62 8.38 16.55 8.51
CA THR A 62 6.98 16.99 8.62
C THR A 62 6.02 15.81 8.45
N PHE A 63 4.86 15.91 9.10
CA PHE A 63 3.74 14.97 8.97
C PHE A 63 3.33 14.75 7.49
N PRO A 64 2.72 13.61 7.10
CA PRO A 64 2.18 12.53 7.94
C PRO A 64 3.08 11.29 8.01
N HIS A 65 4.24 11.25 7.32
CA HIS A 65 5.10 10.06 7.25
C HIS A 65 5.90 9.84 8.55
N VAL A 66 5.16 9.64 9.64
CA VAL A 66 5.67 9.38 10.99
C VAL A 66 6.42 8.04 11.09
N GLU A 67 6.26 7.18 10.10
CA GLU A 67 6.97 5.90 9.96
C GLU A 67 8.39 6.07 9.42
N ASP A 68 8.75 7.22 8.85
CA ASP A 68 10.06 7.42 8.23
C ASP A 68 11.18 7.26 9.28
N ARG A 69 12.11 6.36 8.99
CA ARG A 69 13.31 6.12 9.79
C ARG A 69 14.54 6.13 8.91
N VAL A 70 15.49 6.99 9.24
CA VAL A 70 16.77 7.06 8.52
C VAL A 70 17.60 5.84 8.84
N VAL A 71 18.05 5.15 7.80
CA VAL A 71 18.99 4.02 7.93
C VAL A 71 20.39 4.55 8.12
N THR A 72 20.90 4.50 9.35
CA THR A 72 22.25 5.01 9.70
C THR A 72 23.36 3.99 9.51
N LYS A 73 23.01 2.70 9.45
CA LYS A 73 23.92 1.61 9.10
C LYS A 73 23.20 0.67 8.15
N GLY A 74 23.93 0.21 7.12
CA GLY A 74 23.39 -0.67 6.09
C GLY A 74 22.73 -1.94 6.65
N PHE A 75 21.90 -2.56 5.82
CA PHE A 75 21.17 -3.76 6.18
C PHE A 75 22.05 -5.00 6.21
N ARG A 76 21.80 -5.87 7.17
CA ARG A 76 22.31 -7.25 7.19
C ARG A 76 21.12 -8.20 7.20
N LYS A 77 20.95 -8.98 6.14
CA LYS A 77 19.91 -10.02 6.11
C LYS A 77 20.23 -11.12 7.11
N CYS A 78 19.25 -11.48 7.93
CA CYS A 78 19.41 -12.49 8.99
C CYS A 78 18.52 -13.70 8.78
N ALA A 79 17.31 -13.53 8.24
CA ALA A 79 16.37 -14.62 8.01
C ALA A 79 15.38 -14.26 6.90
N VAL A 80 14.52 -15.22 6.56
CA VAL A 80 13.38 -15.07 5.64
C VAL A 80 12.19 -15.77 6.27
N VAL A 81 11.02 -15.14 6.20
CA VAL A 81 9.73 -15.74 6.57
C VAL A 81 8.86 -15.93 5.34
N ARG A 82 7.92 -16.89 5.40
CA ARG A 82 7.00 -17.17 4.29
C ARG A 82 5.89 -16.12 4.22
N GLU A 83 5.25 -15.99 3.05
CA GLU A 83 4.18 -15.00 2.84
C GLU A 83 3.02 -15.14 3.84
N ALA A 84 2.65 -16.37 4.21
CA ALA A 84 1.64 -16.63 5.24
C ALA A 84 2.00 -16.02 6.60
N GLU A 85 3.28 -16.05 6.97
CA GLU A 85 3.77 -15.46 8.22
C GLU A 85 3.81 -13.93 8.12
N VAL A 86 4.25 -13.38 6.98
CA VAL A 86 4.21 -11.93 6.71
C VAL A 86 2.78 -11.40 6.87
N ALA A 87 1.80 -12.05 6.24
CA ALA A 87 0.38 -11.71 6.37
C ALA A 87 -0.10 -11.81 7.83
N GLY A 88 0.36 -12.82 8.59
CA GLY A 88 0.07 -12.97 10.00
C GLY A 88 0.60 -11.83 10.87
N TYR A 89 1.81 -11.34 10.60
CA TYR A 89 2.39 -10.18 11.29
C TYR A 89 1.63 -8.89 10.95
N LEU A 90 1.36 -8.67 9.66
CA LEU A 90 0.64 -7.50 9.16
C LEU A 90 -0.76 -7.36 9.77
N ARG A 91 -1.53 -8.46 9.85
CA ARG A 91 -2.86 -8.45 10.47
C ARG A 91 -2.83 -8.04 11.94
N LYS A 92 -1.80 -8.45 12.67
CA LYS A 92 -1.66 -8.12 14.09
C LYS A 92 -1.18 -6.68 14.31
N ALA A 93 -0.34 -6.19 13.42
CA ALA A 93 0.33 -4.90 13.58
C ALA A 93 -0.47 -3.73 13.00
N GLU A 94 -1.20 -3.95 11.91
CA GLU A 94 -1.67 -2.84 11.08
C GLU A 94 -3.18 -2.78 10.89
N CYS A 95 -3.90 -3.89 11.07
CA CYS A 95 -5.34 -3.94 10.85
C CYS A 95 -6.13 -3.36 12.02
N SER A 96 -7.12 -2.58 11.68
CA SER A 96 -8.21 -2.15 12.56
C SER A 96 -9.53 -2.32 11.80
N GLU A 97 -10.63 -2.36 12.54
CA GLU A 97 -11.95 -2.49 11.94
C GLU A 97 -12.39 -1.20 11.25
N SER A 98 -11.88 -0.04 11.69
CA SER A 98 -12.29 1.27 11.17
C SER A 98 -11.13 2.12 10.66
N LEU A 99 -11.46 3.08 9.79
CA LEU A 99 -10.52 4.08 9.29
C LEU A 99 -9.83 4.86 10.40
N ARG A 100 -10.59 5.28 11.40
CA ARG A 100 -10.06 5.98 12.58
C ARG A 100 -9.02 5.14 13.30
N GLY A 101 -9.25 3.83 13.45
CA GLY A 101 -8.28 2.93 14.08
C GLY A 101 -7.07 2.63 13.19
N LEU A 102 -7.24 2.61 11.87
CA LEU A 102 -6.14 2.41 10.92
C LEU A 102 -5.13 3.56 10.97
N PHE A 103 -5.60 4.81 10.97
CA PHE A 103 -4.73 6.01 10.93
C PHE A 103 -4.51 6.67 12.30
N GLU A 104 -5.20 6.18 13.33
CA GLU A 104 -5.23 6.73 14.70
C GLU A 104 -5.62 8.23 14.74
N CYS A 105 -6.51 8.65 13.83
CA CYS A 105 -6.98 10.03 13.71
C CYS A 105 -8.39 10.11 13.11
N SER A 106 -8.98 11.31 13.10
CA SER A 106 -10.25 11.54 12.41
C SER A 106 -10.05 11.50 10.89
N ILE A 107 -10.95 10.82 10.18
CA ILE A 107 -11.00 10.84 8.72
C ILE A 107 -12.22 11.64 8.30
N CYS A 108 -12.00 12.57 7.37
CA CYS A 108 -13.02 13.44 6.80
C CYS A 108 -13.34 12.97 5.38
N GLU A 109 -14.60 13.14 4.96
CA GLU A 109 -15.02 12.89 3.59
C GLU A 109 -15.10 14.20 2.80
N ASN A 110 -14.75 14.14 1.52
CA ASN A 110 -14.99 15.24 0.61
C ASN A 110 -16.49 15.38 0.31
N LYS A 111 -17.11 16.46 0.78
CA LYS A 111 -18.54 16.77 0.56
C LYS A 111 -18.91 16.95 -0.92
N GLN A 112 -17.93 17.15 -1.81
CA GLN A 112 -18.13 17.32 -3.26
C GLN A 112 -18.06 16.01 -4.05
N GLY A 113 -17.88 14.87 -3.38
CA GLY A 113 -18.30 13.58 -3.94
C GLY A 113 -17.21 12.54 -4.18
N SER A 114 -15.94 12.78 -3.85
CA SER A 114 -14.98 11.67 -3.76
C SER A 114 -13.74 11.94 -2.94
N GLY A 115 -13.24 10.87 -2.32
CA GLY A 115 -12.03 10.87 -1.50
C GLY A 115 -12.33 11.09 -0.02
N ALA A 116 -11.58 10.36 0.80
CA ALA A 116 -11.45 10.58 2.22
C ALA A 116 -10.07 11.17 2.50
N TYR A 117 -9.95 11.98 3.54
CA TYR A 117 -8.69 12.62 3.91
C TYR A 117 -8.51 12.71 5.42
N ALA A 118 -7.27 12.86 5.85
CA ALA A 118 -6.90 13.19 7.21
C ALA A 118 -6.25 14.57 7.26
N LEU A 119 -6.30 15.23 8.42
CA LEU A 119 -5.46 16.39 8.68
C LEU A 119 -4.02 15.91 8.95
N PRO A 120 -2.99 16.49 8.29
CA PRO A 120 -1.62 16.03 8.42
C PRO A 120 -1.13 15.96 9.87
N ALA A 121 -1.43 16.98 10.67
CA ALA A 121 -0.99 17.08 12.06
C ALA A 121 -1.68 16.08 13.02
N GLU A 122 -2.80 15.47 12.60
CA GLU A 122 -3.55 14.52 13.44
C GLU A 122 -3.18 13.07 13.16
N ALA A 123 -2.76 12.75 11.93
CA ALA A 123 -2.43 11.39 11.53
C ALA A 123 -1.21 10.87 12.29
N ARG A 124 -1.39 9.80 13.06
CA ARG A 124 -0.29 9.11 13.78
C ARG A 124 0.23 7.88 13.04
N ARG A 125 -0.40 7.57 11.92
CA ARG A 125 0.04 6.59 10.93
C ARG A 125 -0.31 7.16 9.57
N SER A 126 0.54 6.95 8.58
CA SER A 126 0.30 7.29 7.19
C SER A 126 0.06 6.08 6.31
N ILE A 127 0.39 4.87 6.77
CA ILE A 127 0.19 3.65 5.98
C ILE A 127 -0.30 2.52 6.87
N SER A 128 -1.39 1.89 6.48
CA SER A 128 -2.04 0.85 7.27
C SER A 128 -2.69 -0.22 6.41
N GLY A 129 -2.47 -1.47 6.80
CA GLY A 129 -3.19 -2.61 6.27
C GLY A 129 -4.63 -2.71 6.73
N CYS A 130 -5.55 -3.10 5.86
CA CYS A 130 -6.94 -3.35 6.25
C CYS A 130 -7.42 -4.74 5.82
N GLN A 131 -8.33 -5.30 6.63
CA GLN A 131 -9.20 -6.38 6.16
C GLN A 131 -10.33 -5.75 5.35
N THR A 132 -10.49 -6.20 4.12
CA THR A 132 -11.59 -5.77 3.25
C THR A 132 -12.54 -6.93 3.03
N GLN A 133 -13.84 -6.66 3.15
CA GLN A 133 -14.89 -7.61 2.80
C GLN A 133 -15.16 -7.61 1.29
N ASN A 134 -14.88 -6.51 0.62
CA ASN A 134 -15.07 -6.37 -0.81
C ASN A 134 -14.13 -5.30 -1.35
N LEU A 135 -13.27 -5.69 -2.30
CA LEU A 135 -12.45 -4.78 -3.08
C LEU A 135 -13.00 -4.74 -4.50
N ARG A 136 -13.26 -3.56 -5.04
CA ARG A 136 -13.64 -3.37 -6.44
C ARG A 136 -12.64 -2.44 -7.11
N LEU A 137 -12.15 -2.84 -8.28
CA LEU A 137 -11.31 -2.00 -9.13
C LEU A 137 -12.11 -1.52 -10.32
N GLU A 138 -12.06 -0.23 -10.60
CA GLU A 138 -12.86 0.44 -11.62
C GLU A 138 -11.98 1.35 -12.47
N LEU A 139 -12.36 1.54 -13.73
CA LEU A 139 -11.75 2.53 -14.61
C LEU A 139 -12.64 3.77 -14.64
N CYS A 140 -12.14 4.86 -14.09
CA CYS A 140 -12.75 6.19 -14.21
C CYS A 140 -12.00 6.94 -15.32
N GLY A 141 -12.53 6.89 -16.54
CA GLY A 141 -11.76 7.28 -17.72
C GLY A 141 -10.61 6.29 -17.95
N ASN A 142 -9.38 6.76 -17.89
CA ASN A 142 -8.16 5.92 -17.96
C ASN A 142 -7.51 5.70 -16.58
N GLU A 143 -8.12 6.19 -15.50
CA GLU A 143 -7.55 6.09 -14.16
C GLU A 143 -8.10 4.87 -13.42
N LEU A 144 -7.21 4.12 -12.78
CA LEU A 144 -7.58 3.00 -11.92
C LEU A 144 -8.00 3.54 -10.54
N ARG A 145 -9.23 3.20 -10.15
CA ARG A 145 -9.82 3.56 -8.87
C ARG A 145 -10.25 2.32 -8.10
N ALA A 146 -10.25 2.43 -6.78
CA ALA A 146 -10.67 1.35 -5.90
C ALA A 146 -11.86 1.78 -5.03
N THR A 147 -12.81 0.87 -4.89
CA THR A 147 -13.82 0.92 -3.83
C THR A 147 -13.56 -0.24 -2.88
N LEU A 148 -13.59 0.01 -1.59
CA LEU A 148 -13.38 -1.02 -0.58
C LEU A 148 -14.30 -0.87 0.63
N VAL A 149 -14.77 -2.01 1.13
CA VAL A 149 -15.65 -2.10 2.31
C VAL A 149 -14.85 -2.70 3.46
N LEU A 150 -14.64 -1.91 4.52
CA LEU A 150 -13.95 -2.37 5.72
C LEU A 150 -14.81 -3.35 6.52
N SER A 151 -14.21 -4.08 7.45
CA SER A 151 -14.95 -4.98 8.33
C SER A 151 -15.94 -4.25 9.25
N SER A 152 -15.74 -2.95 9.53
CA SER A 152 -16.73 -2.09 10.21
C SER A 152 -17.98 -1.81 9.38
N GLY A 153 -17.95 -2.03 8.06
CA GLY A 153 -18.97 -1.59 7.11
C GLY A 153 -18.72 -0.21 6.51
N GLU A 154 -17.66 0.50 6.91
CA GLU A 154 -17.25 1.76 6.25
C GLU A 154 -16.92 1.52 4.77
N VAL A 155 -17.46 2.37 3.90
CA VAL A 155 -17.29 2.25 2.44
C VAL A 155 -16.38 3.37 1.96
N LEU A 156 -15.18 3.00 1.54
CA LEU A 156 -14.23 3.89 0.90
C LEU A 156 -14.41 3.82 -0.61
N ARG A 157 -14.81 4.94 -1.22
CA ARG A 157 -15.08 5.04 -2.66
C ARG A 157 -14.03 5.90 -3.35
N ASP A 158 -13.81 5.61 -4.63
CA ASP A 158 -12.96 6.39 -5.53
C ASP A 158 -11.53 6.61 -5.01
N LEU A 159 -10.99 5.61 -4.31
CA LEU A 159 -9.60 5.66 -3.85
C LEU A 159 -8.67 5.60 -5.07
N PRO A 160 -7.76 6.57 -5.24
CA PRO A 160 -6.75 6.48 -6.29
C PRO A 160 -5.83 5.30 -6.00
N VAL A 161 -5.54 4.50 -7.02
CA VAL A 161 -4.51 3.44 -6.96
C VAL A 161 -3.18 4.04 -7.40
N VAL A 162 -2.18 4.04 -6.50
CA VAL A 162 -0.89 4.71 -6.74
C VAL A 162 0.28 3.75 -7.00
N ASP A 163 0.04 2.44 -6.86
CA ASP A 163 1.02 1.41 -7.16
C ASP A 163 1.40 1.41 -8.65
N ARG A 164 2.68 1.65 -8.95
CA ARG A 164 3.14 1.76 -10.34
C ARG A 164 3.02 0.47 -11.14
N ASP A 165 3.12 -0.70 -10.50
CA ASP A 165 2.96 -1.97 -11.21
C ASP A 165 1.51 -2.14 -11.68
N TRP A 166 0.55 -1.71 -10.87
CA TRP A 166 -0.86 -1.61 -11.25
C TRP A 166 -1.12 -0.60 -12.36
N LEU A 167 -0.51 0.58 -12.28
CA LEU A 167 -0.66 1.60 -13.32
C LEU A 167 -0.07 1.15 -14.65
N ASP A 168 1.16 0.60 -14.65
CA ASP A 168 1.80 0.10 -15.87
C ASP A 168 1.00 -1.07 -16.49
N PHE A 169 0.40 -1.93 -15.66
CA PHE A 169 -0.49 -2.99 -16.13
C PHE A 169 -1.74 -2.43 -16.83
N VAL A 170 -2.38 -1.41 -16.24
CA VAL A 170 -3.55 -0.75 -16.83
C VAL A 170 -3.18 -0.05 -18.13
N ASP A 171 -2.05 0.66 -18.18
CA ASP A 171 -1.55 1.30 -19.40
C ASP A 171 -1.32 0.27 -20.51
N ALA A 172 -0.66 -0.86 -20.20
CA ALA A 172 -0.43 -1.94 -21.14
C ALA A 172 -1.75 -2.59 -21.63
N ALA A 173 -2.70 -2.78 -20.72
CA ALA A 173 -4.03 -3.30 -21.04
C ALA A 173 -4.86 -2.36 -21.93
N LEU A 174 -4.65 -1.05 -21.79
CA LEU A 174 -5.30 0.01 -22.56
C LEU A 174 -4.50 0.45 -23.79
N ALA A 175 -3.40 -0.23 -24.13
CA ALA A 175 -2.62 0.09 -25.30
C ALA A 175 -3.41 -0.11 -26.62
N ALA A 176 -3.15 0.73 -27.63
CA ALA A 176 -3.91 0.72 -28.87
C ALA A 176 -3.82 -0.61 -29.65
N ASN A 177 -2.68 -1.30 -29.56
CA ASN A 177 -2.45 -2.61 -30.16
C ASN A 177 -3.29 -3.75 -29.54
N ARG A 178 -3.98 -3.50 -28.40
CA ARG A 178 -4.90 -4.46 -27.76
C ARG A 178 -6.27 -4.56 -28.44
N GLY A 179 -6.49 -3.76 -29.48
CA GLY A 179 -7.70 -3.75 -30.29
C GLY A 179 -8.85 -2.92 -29.69
N ALA A 180 -10.03 -3.10 -30.27
CA ALA A 180 -11.25 -2.44 -29.85
C ALA A 180 -11.74 -2.95 -28.48
N ASN A 181 -12.57 -2.15 -27.81
CA ASN A 181 -13.24 -2.50 -26.54
C ASN A 181 -12.30 -2.86 -25.37
N ARG A 182 -11.03 -2.45 -25.43
CA ARG A 182 -10.00 -2.74 -24.41
C ARG A 182 -10.40 -2.31 -23.00
N ALA A 183 -11.01 -1.13 -22.84
CA ALA A 183 -11.49 -0.64 -21.54
C ALA A 183 -12.60 -1.53 -20.95
N ALA A 184 -13.58 -1.92 -21.77
CA ALA A 184 -14.66 -2.80 -21.33
C ALA A 184 -14.15 -4.20 -20.98
N ARG A 185 -13.19 -4.74 -21.76
CA ARG A 185 -12.54 -6.02 -21.49
C ARG A 185 -11.75 -5.98 -20.18
N LEU A 186 -10.95 -4.93 -19.96
CA LEU A 186 -10.19 -4.73 -18.73
C LEU A 186 -11.13 -4.58 -17.52
N ALA A 187 -12.17 -3.76 -17.62
CA ALA A 187 -13.15 -3.59 -16.54
C ALA A 187 -13.82 -4.94 -16.17
N ARG A 188 -14.18 -5.75 -17.17
CA ARG A 188 -14.71 -7.09 -16.93
C ARG A 188 -13.67 -8.02 -16.30
N PHE A 189 -12.43 -7.99 -16.76
CA PHE A 189 -11.33 -8.78 -16.16
C PHE A 189 -11.16 -8.44 -14.67
N LEU A 190 -11.02 -7.15 -14.35
CA LEU A 190 -10.83 -6.65 -12.97
C LEU A 190 -11.99 -7.03 -12.02
N ASN A 191 -13.22 -7.08 -12.53
CA ASN A 191 -14.43 -7.33 -11.74
C ASN A 191 -14.96 -8.76 -11.82
N SER A 192 -14.27 -9.70 -12.48
CA SER A 192 -14.71 -11.10 -12.59
C SER A 192 -13.70 -12.07 -11.98
N GLN A 193 -12.96 -12.82 -12.79
CA GLN A 193 -12.02 -13.84 -12.33
C GLN A 193 -10.91 -13.25 -11.47
N PHE A 194 -10.48 -12.02 -11.76
CA PHE A 194 -9.49 -11.32 -10.97
C PHE A 194 -9.98 -11.04 -9.55
N HIS A 195 -11.22 -10.59 -9.40
CA HIS A 195 -11.86 -10.38 -8.10
C HIS A 195 -11.90 -11.67 -7.28
N CYS A 196 -12.31 -12.79 -7.88
CA CYS A 196 -12.30 -14.09 -7.20
C CYS A 196 -10.89 -14.53 -6.81
N LYS A 197 -9.88 -14.35 -7.68
CA LYS A 197 -8.47 -14.68 -7.38
C LYS A 197 -7.94 -13.83 -6.22
N ILE A 198 -8.26 -12.53 -6.15
CA ILE A 198 -7.86 -11.69 -5.01
C ILE A 198 -8.60 -12.12 -3.74
N MET A 199 -9.92 -12.25 -3.79
CA MET A 199 -10.72 -12.44 -2.58
C MET A 199 -10.54 -13.85 -1.97
N SER A 200 -10.08 -14.83 -2.74
CA SER A 200 -9.94 -16.22 -2.27
C SER A 200 -8.60 -16.54 -1.59
N CYS A 201 -7.58 -15.69 -1.68
CA CYS A 201 -6.29 -15.99 -1.06
C CYS A 201 -6.22 -15.48 0.38
N ALA A 202 -6.06 -16.42 1.31
CA ALA A 202 -5.91 -16.15 2.74
C ALA A 202 -4.61 -15.42 3.13
N HIS A 203 -3.76 -15.02 2.18
CA HIS A 203 -2.53 -14.27 2.43
C HIS A 203 -2.51 -12.92 1.68
N HIS A 204 -3.57 -12.58 0.96
CA HIS A 204 -3.68 -11.26 0.37
C HIS A 204 -3.83 -10.17 1.40
N PHE A 205 -3.35 -9.00 1.01
CA PHE A 205 -3.23 -7.87 1.90
C PHE A 205 -3.36 -6.58 1.09
N VAL A 206 -4.08 -5.64 1.67
CA VAL A 206 -4.33 -4.33 1.08
C VAL A 206 -3.81 -3.28 2.03
N ARG A 207 -3.03 -2.33 1.51
CA ARG A 207 -2.60 -1.15 2.26
C ARG A 207 -3.27 0.11 1.74
N ILE A 208 -3.77 0.90 2.69
CA ILE A 208 -4.24 2.25 2.44
C ILE A 208 -3.15 3.19 2.97
N GLY A 209 -2.74 4.12 2.11
CA GLY A 209 -1.79 5.17 2.43
C GLY A 209 -2.45 6.52 2.52
N LEU A 210 -1.75 7.46 3.15
CA LEU A 210 -1.99 8.89 3.06
C LEU A 210 -1.00 9.51 2.08
N THR A 211 -1.48 10.39 1.20
CA THR A 211 -0.60 11.19 0.35
C THR A 211 0.35 12.03 1.20
N ARG A 212 1.43 12.54 0.58
CA ARG A 212 2.12 13.72 1.13
C ARG A 212 1.10 14.85 1.36
N PRO A 213 1.31 15.72 2.37
CA PRO A 213 0.43 16.85 2.58
C PRO A 213 0.36 17.68 1.31
N TYR A 214 -0.84 17.85 0.77
CA TYR A 214 -1.09 18.80 -0.27
C TYR A 214 -1.99 19.88 0.32
N ARG A 215 -1.42 21.05 0.60
CA ARG A 215 -2.04 22.10 1.42
C ARG A 215 -2.30 21.54 2.84
N GLU A 216 -3.53 21.64 3.34
CA GLU A 216 -3.91 21.29 4.72
C GLU A 216 -4.48 19.87 4.86
N VAL A 217 -4.40 19.03 3.82
CA VAL A 217 -5.00 17.68 3.83
C VAL A 217 -4.07 16.62 3.27
N CYS A 218 -4.23 15.39 3.77
CA CYS A 218 -3.64 14.17 3.21
C CYS A 218 -4.76 13.24 2.73
N TRP A 219 -4.81 12.95 1.43
CA TRP A 219 -5.84 12.09 0.85
C TRP A 219 -5.52 10.62 1.07
N LEU A 220 -6.56 9.80 1.26
CA LEU A 220 -6.44 8.37 1.28
C LEU A 220 -6.22 7.86 -0.15
N MET A 221 -5.34 6.86 -0.28
CA MET A 221 -5.01 6.20 -1.54
C MET A 221 -4.82 4.70 -1.31
N LEU A 222 -5.10 3.89 -2.32
CA LEU A 222 -4.70 2.49 -2.33
C LEU A 222 -3.20 2.45 -2.64
N ASP A 223 -2.39 2.23 -1.62
CA ASP A 223 -0.93 2.24 -1.71
C ASP A 223 -0.44 0.99 -2.43
N THR A 224 -0.84 -0.19 -1.93
CA THR A 224 -0.44 -1.48 -2.49
C THR A 224 -1.51 -2.55 -2.29
N LEU A 225 -1.60 -3.45 -3.27
CA LEU A 225 -2.43 -4.65 -3.25
C LEU A 225 -1.56 -5.88 -3.56
N PHE A 226 -1.48 -6.83 -2.63
CA PHE A 226 -0.86 -8.12 -2.90
C PHE A 226 -1.93 -9.16 -3.24
N PRO A 227 -1.79 -9.86 -4.39
CA PRO A 227 -0.60 -9.97 -5.22
C PRO A 227 -0.51 -8.85 -6.27
N LEU A 228 0.72 -8.51 -6.67
CA LEU A 228 0.99 -7.55 -7.75
C LEU A 228 0.57 -8.11 -9.12
N PRO A 229 0.26 -7.23 -10.10
CA PRO A 229 -0.12 -7.66 -11.42
C PRO A 229 1.01 -8.36 -12.14
N LYS A 230 0.68 -9.37 -12.93
CA LYS A 230 1.64 -10.13 -13.73
C LYS A 230 1.42 -9.88 -15.22
N ALA A 231 2.50 -9.95 -15.99
CA ALA A 231 2.46 -9.71 -17.42
C ALA A 231 1.61 -10.74 -18.18
N ASP A 232 1.63 -12.00 -17.75
CA ASP A 232 0.83 -13.09 -18.32
C ASP A 232 -0.69 -12.85 -18.15
N TRP A 233 -1.12 -12.03 -17.19
CA TRP A 233 -2.53 -11.66 -17.06
C TRP A 233 -3.04 -10.82 -18.23
N LEU A 234 -2.15 -10.17 -18.98
CA LEU A 234 -2.52 -9.50 -20.23
C LEU A 234 -2.90 -10.51 -21.31
N GLU A 235 -2.62 -11.81 -21.15
CA GLU A 235 -3.07 -12.84 -22.09
C GLU A 235 -4.49 -13.33 -21.76
N GLU A 236 -4.99 -13.07 -20.54
CA GLU A 236 -6.27 -13.59 -20.04
C GLU A 236 -7.53 -12.85 -20.58
N PHE A 237 -7.39 -11.73 -21.32
CA PHE A 237 -8.56 -10.98 -21.80
C PHE A 237 -8.39 -10.29 -23.15
#